data_AF-A0A6G7YQN3-F1
#
_entry.id   AF-A0A6G7YQN3-F1
#
_cell.length_a   1.000
_cell.length_b   1.000
_cell.length_c   1.000
_cell.angle_alpha   90.00
_cell.angle_beta   90.00
_cell.angle_gamma   90.00
#
_symmetry.space_group_name_H-M   'P 1'
#
loop_
_entity.id
_entity.type
_entity.pdbx_description
1 polymer ?
#
loop_
_entity_poly.entity_id
_entity_poly.type
_entity_poly.pdbx_seq_one_letter_code
_entity_poly.pdbx_strand_id
1 'polypeptide(L)' 'MTVNDNHPDAGEMERLGVVRVQTESFLWGGFRYGTAREAMAAARRGPSK' A
#
# COMPACT_ATOMS: atom_id res chain seq x y z
N MET A 1 -25.83 -0.11 -9.25
CA MET A 1 -24.43 0.38 -9.31
C MET A 1 -23.87 0.25 -7.91
N THR A 2 -23.20 -0.87 -7.59
CA THR A 2 -22.64 -1.09 -6.24
C THR A 2 -21.39 -0.24 -6.11
N VAL A 3 -21.53 0.94 -5.51
CA VAL A 3 -20.39 1.71 -5.03
C VAL A 3 -19.76 0.85 -3.95
N ASN A 4 -18.67 0.16 -4.29
CA ASN A 4 -17.87 -0.57 -3.32
C ASN A 4 -17.08 0.51 -2.56
N ASP A 5 -17.79 1.24 -1.71
CA ASP A 5 -17.26 2.32 -0.91
C ASP A 5 -16.44 1.67 0.20
N ASN A 6 -15.21 1.32 -0.16
CA ASN A 6 -14.21 0.75 0.74
C ASN A 6 -13.64 1.83 1.69
N HIS A 7 -14.38 2.92 1.87
CA HIS A 7 -14.10 3.95 2.86
C HIS A 7 -14.75 3.51 4.18
N PRO A 8 -13.97 2.96 5.13
CA PRO A 8 -14.50 2.60 6.42
C PRO A 8 -15.05 3.85 7.13
N ASP A 9 -16.20 3.70 7.77
CA ASP A 9 -16.82 4.77 8.57
C ASP A 9 -15.91 5.13 9.75
N ALA A 10 -15.56 6.41 9.87
CA ALA A 10 -14.61 6.86 10.89
C ALA A 10 -15.15 6.68 12.32
N GLY A 11 -16.47 6.80 12.52
CA GLY A 11 -17.10 6.61 13.83
C GLY A 11 -17.17 5.14 14.23
N GLU A 12 -17.36 4.23 13.29
CA GLU A 12 -17.26 2.79 13.52
C GLU A 12 -15.82 2.37 13.84
N MET A 13 -14.83 2.90 13.11
CA MET A 13 -13.41 2.65 13.39
C MET A 13 -13.02 3.09 14.81
N GLU A 14 -13.45 4.27 15.25
CA GLU A 14 -13.16 4.78 16.59
C GLU A 14 -13.79 3.90 17.69
N ARG A 15 -15.07 3.52 17.53
CA ARG A 15 -15.77 2.63 18.48
C ARG A 15 -15.11 1.27 18.64
N LEU A 16 -14.56 0.74 17.55
CA LEU A 16 -13.87 -0.55 17.52
C LEU A 16 -12.38 -0.46 17.88
N GLY A 17 -11.86 0.75 18.13
CA GLY A 17 -10.43 0.97 18.40
C GLY A 17 -9.52 0.72 17.19
N VAL A 18 -10.06 0.77 15.98
CA VAL A 18 -9.32 0.58 14.74
C VAL A 18 -8.59 1.86 14.38
N VAL A 19 -7.25 1.80 14.37
CA VAL A 19 -6.40 2.94 14.01
C VAL A 19 -5.95 2.81 12.55
N ARG A 20 -6.11 3.89 11.78
CA ARG A 20 -5.57 3.97 10.42
C ARG A 20 -4.07 4.27 10.47
N VAL A 21 -3.26 3.34 9.99
CA VAL A 21 -1.82 3.52 9.89
C VAL A 21 -1.45 3.71 8.42
N GLN A 22 -0.70 4.78 8.11
CA GLN A 22 -0.11 4.93 6.77
C GLN A 22 1.01 3.89 6.63
N THR A 23 0.89 2.99 5.67
CA THR A 23 1.96 2.07 5.32
C THR A 23 2.80 2.68 4.20
N GLU A 24 4.13 2.67 4.37
CA GLU A 24 5.05 3.06 3.32
C GLU A 24 4.83 2.18 2.09
N SER A 25 4.66 2.80 0.93
CA SER A 25 4.49 2.08 -0.33
C SER A 25 5.72 2.30 -1.20
N PHE A 26 6.36 1.21 -1.61
CA PHE A 26 7.60 1.25 -2.37
C PHE A 26 7.29 1.04 -3.85
N LEU A 27 7.77 1.97 -4.70
CA LEU A 27 7.53 1.97 -6.13
C LEU A 27 8.86 2.03 -6.88
N TRP A 28 9.01 1.17 -7.87
CA TRP A 28 10.12 1.25 -8.83
C TRP A 28 9.68 0.74 -10.20
N GLY A 29 10.03 1.46 -11.27
CA GLY A 29 9.66 1.08 -12.64
C GLY A 29 8.16 1.00 -12.92
N GLY A 30 7.31 1.66 -12.12
CA GLY A 30 5.85 1.58 -12.23
C GLY A 30 5.20 0.40 -11.49
N PHE A 31 5.98 -0.44 -10.82
CA PHE A 31 5.49 -1.56 -10.03
C PHE A 31 5.54 -1.27 -8.54
N ARG A 32 4.52 -1.74 -7.82
CA ARG A 32 4.44 -1.66 -6.35
C ARG A 32 5.13 -2.88 -5.74
N TYR A 33 5.94 -2.63 -4.71
CA TYR A 33 6.64 -3.64 -3.94
C TYR A 33 6.08 -3.73 -2.52
N GLY A 34 6.05 -4.95 -1.97
CA GLY A 34 5.58 -5.19 -0.60
C GLY A 34 6.56 -4.69 0.46
N THR A 35 7.85 -4.61 0.13
CA THR A 35 8.90 -4.14 1.04
C THR A 35 9.93 -3.25 0.35
N ALA A 36 10.59 -2.39 1.14
CA ALA A 36 11.72 -1.58 0.67
C ALA A 36 12.85 -2.44 0.09
N ARG A 37 13.13 -3.58 0.74
CA ARG A 37 14.20 -4.50 0.34
C ARG A 37 13.96 -5.06 -1.05
N GLU A 38 12.73 -5.44 -1.37
CA GLU A 38 12.37 -5.92 -2.71
C GLU A 38 12.47 -4.82 -3.76
N ALA A 39 11.95 -3.63 -3.47
CA ALA A 39 12.07 -2.49 -4.38
C ALA A 39 13.54 -2.16 -4.67
N MET A 40 14.39 -2.14 -3.64
CA MET A 40 15.83 -1.93 -3.79
C MET A 40 16.52 -3.07 -4.56
N ALA A 41 16.14 -4.32 -4.31
CA ALA A 41 16.70 -5.46 -5.03
C ALA A 41 16.33 -5.42 -6.51
N ALA A 42 15.08 -5.08 -6.83
CA ALA A 42 14.62 -4.88 -8.20
C ALA A 42 15.37 -3.72 -8.87
N ALA A 43 15.49 -2.58 -8.18
CA ALA A 43 16.24 -1.43 -8.67
C ALA A 43 17.72 -1.75 -8.95
N ARG A 44 18.36 -2.55 -8.09
CA ARG A 44 19.76 -2.98 -8.26
C ARG A 44 19.95 -3.97 -9.40
N ARG A 45 18.96 -4.80 -9.70
CA ARG A 45 19.00 -5.73 -10.84
C ARG A 45 18.92 -4.99 -12.19
N GLY A 46 18.47 -3.73 -12.17
CA GLY A 46 18.23 -2.95 -13.38
C GLY A 46 16.99 -3.43 -14.12
N PRO A 47 16.53 -2.70 -15.15
CA PRO A 47 15.46 -3.20 -16.01
C PRO A 47 15.96 -4.49 -16.66
N SER A 48 15.24 -5.61 -16.45
CA SER A 48 15.40 -6.79 -17.29
C SER A 48 15.12 -6.33 -18.72
N LYS A 49 16.18 -6.23 -19.52
CA LYS A 49 16.15 -5.80 -20.91
C LYS A 49 15.43 -6.82 -21.78
#